data_AF-A0AAD6XN15-F1
#
_entry.id   AF-A0AAD6XN15-F1
#
_cell.length_a   1.000
_cell.length_b   1.000
_cell.length_c   1.000
_cell.angle_alpha   90.00
_cell.angle_beta   90.00
_cell.angle_gamma   90.00
#
_symmetry.space_group_name_H-M   'P 1'
#
loop_
_entity.id
_entity.type
_entity.pdbx_description
1 polymer ?
#
loop_
_entity_poly.entity_id
_entity_poly.type
_entity_poly.pdbx_seq_one_letter_code
_entity_poly.pdbx_strand_id
1 'polypeptide(L)'
;MGVQFGSFNSICETAALVICPLVGTDQGIDPSCYSRNVDVGGTLIFQPSTCFVHIVAIIMTIIMILHIRSKYTAVGRKEIVTFFYMYAFIELLAIFLDSGIIPTSNVVYTWFAAIYTGLVAAAYACILINGFVGFQFAEDGTPLSLWFLRISCLVVFGVGFFIAIATFKQLAGFSYAKPIALWIIYILWPIICAAVYVVSQLVLVFRTLDDRWPIGDIVFGAAFFAAAQVLLFGFSITICNAIKHYLDGLFFFTLCMLLSVMMIYKYWDSITREDLEFSVGSKAAVWEVKDPLLAGGGPDYSVPGGNYAGTAHYNYSEEDTASNFNGGAPASLVGGVSGGQLYGSGGGGVPPFNPYQQQQPQQRGRYPPNAEPRGY
;
A
#
# COMPACT_ATOMS: atom_id res chain seq x y z
N MET A 1 -24.99 27.05 13.11
CA MET A 1 -25.05 25.60 12.91
C MET A 1 -23.94 25.01 13.75
N GLY A 2 -24.28 24.30 14.84
CA GLY A 2 -23.30 23.83 15.82
C GLY A 2 -23.37 22.32 15.96
N VAL A 3 -22.21 21.67 15.98
CA VAL A 3 -22.09 20.23 16.24
C VAL A 3 -22.54 19.97 17.68
N GLN A 4 -23.62 19.21 17.85
CA GLN A 4 -24.09 18.77 19.16
C GLN A 4 -23.48 17.42 19.50
N PHE A 5 -22.88 17.31 20.70
CA PHE A 5 -22.31 16.05 21.17
C PHE A 5 -23.38 14.94 21.21
N GLY A 6 -23.07 13.80 20.59
CA GLY A 6 -23.93 12.61 20.60
C GLY A 6 -25.16 12.66 19.69
N SER A 7 -25.28 13.67 18.83
CA SER A 7 -26.36 13.79 17.84
C SER A 7 -25.79 13.96 16.43
N PHE A 8 -26.40 13.27 15.45
CA PHE A 8 -26.05 13.40 14.04
C PHE A 8 -26.94 14.37 13.27
N ASN A 9 -28.01 14.92 13.86
CA ASN A 9 -28.99 15.74 13.13
C ASN A 9 -28.32 16.89 12.36
N SER A 10 -27.61 17.77 13.07
CA SER A 10 -26.90 18.90 12.44
C SER A 10 -25.82 18.48 11.44
N ILE A 11 -25.17 17.33 11.67
CA ILE A 11 -24.09 16.83 10.82
C ILE A 11 -24.69 16.31 9.50
N CYS A 12 -25.73 15.49 9.59
CA CYS A 12 -26.39 14.88 8.46
C CYS A 12 -27.23 15.86 7.63
N GLU A 13 -27.79 16.89 8.25
CA GLU A 13 -28.41 18.02 7.54
C GLU A 13 -27.38 18.82 6.70
N THR A 14 -26.11 18.80 7.10
CA THR A 14 -25.02 19.56 6.46
C THR A 14 -24.27 18.74 5.41
N ALA A 15 -24.09 17.43 5.63
CA ALA A 15 -23.33 16.54 4.77
C ALA A 15 -23.97 15.16 4.65
N ALA A 16 -23.98 14.61 3.43
CA ALA A 16 -24.57 13.32 3.09
C ALA A 16 -23.65 12.12 3.47
N LEU A 17 -23.36 11.91 4.75
CA LEU A 17 -22.52 10.79 5.17
C LEU A 17 -23.23 9.45 5.00
N VAL A 18 -22.46 8.38 4.76
CA VAL A 18 -22.91 6.97 4.67
C VAL A 18 -23.85 6.54 5.81
N ILE A 19 -23.66 7.08 7.01
CA ILE A 19 -24.46 6.71 8.19
C ILE A 19 -25.79 7.49 8.30
N CYS A 20 -25.93 8.61 7.59
CA CYS A 20 -27.06 9.54 7.74
C CYS A 20 -28.44 8.95 7.38
N PRO A 21 -28.58 8.08 6.37
CA PRO A 21 -29.84 7.40 6.10
C PRO A 21 -30.30 6.43 7.20
N LEU A 22 -29.44 6.11 8.18
CA LEU A 22 -29.67 5.09 9.20
C LEU A 22 -29.77 5.65 10.63
N VAL A 23 -29.72 6.98 10.79
CA VAL A 23 -29.72 7.66 12.11
C VAL A 23 -30.76 8.77 12.19
N GLY A 24 -31.15 9.14 13.41
CA GLY A 24 -32.12 10.21 13.69
C GLY A 24 -33.56 9.73 13.69
N THR A 25 -34.07 9.31 12.52
CA THR A 25 -35.46 8.87 12.34
C THR A 25 -35.55 7.52 11.62
N ASP A 26 -36.75 6.92 11.56
CA ASP A 26 -36.99 5.67 10.82
C ASP A 26 -36.69 5.78 9.31
N GLN A 27 -36.64 6.99 8.76
CA GLN A 27 -36.33 7.26 7.35
C GLN A 27 -34.93 7.87 7.16
N GLY A 28 -34.15 8.01 8.24
CA GLY A 28 -32.87 8.70 8.22
C GLY A 28 -32.99 10.22 8.27
N ILE A 29 -31.87 10.89 8.02
CA ILE A 29 -31.79 12.35 7.90
C ILE A 29 -31.22 12.70 6.54
N ASP A 30 -31.97 13.49 5.78
CA ASP A 30 -31.55 13.96 4.47
C ASP A 30 -30.73 15.24 4.56
N PRO A 31 -29.68 15.39 3.72
CA PRO A 31 -28.90 16.61 3.64
C PRO A 31 -29.72 17.74 3.00
N SER A 32 -29.57 18.95 3.53
CA SER A 32 -30.21 20.15 2.99
C SER A 32 -29.71 20.54 1.59
N CYS A 33 -28.47 20.17 1.27
CA CYS A 33 -27.84 20.43 -0.02
C CYS A 33 -26.90 19.27 -0.38
N TYR A 34 -27.07 18.69 -1.56
CA TYR A 34 -26.21 17.63 -2.11
C TYR A 34 -25.99 17.84 -3.62
N SER A 35 -24.98 17.18 -4.18
CA SER A 35 -24.68 17.22 -5.61
C SER A 35 -25.81 16.59 -6.43
N ARG A 36 -26.12 17.17 -7.60
CA ARG A 36 -27.14 16.65 -8.50
C ARG A 36 -26.85 15.19 -8.90
N ASN A 37 -27.89 14.37 -8.88
CA ASN A 37 -27.84 12.99 -9.33
C ASN A 37 -27.90 12.92 -10.86
N VAL A 38 -27.26 11.91 -11.43
CA VAL A 38 -27.25 11.67 -12.87
C VAL A 38 -27.90 10.32 -13.15
N ASP A 39 -28.87 10.31 -14.06
CA ASP A 39 -29.47 9.07 -14.56
C ASP A 39 -28.64 8.56 -15.73
N VAL A 40 -28.06 7.37 -15.57
CA VAL A 40 -27.32 6.66 -16.62
C VAL A 40 -28.05 5.37 -16.92
N GLY A 41 -28.77 5.34 -18.04
CA GLY A 41 -29.43 4.13 -18.53
C GLY A 41 -30.53 3.57 -17.62
N GLY A 42 -31.24 4.44 -16.88
CA GLY A 42 -32.29 4.04 -15.94
C GLY A 42 -31.80 3.72 -14.53
N THR A 43 -30.48 3.88 -14.27
CA THR A 43 -29.90 3.81 -12.93
C THR A 43 -29.52 5.21 -12.48
N LEU A 44 -30.15 5.66 -11.39
CA LEU A 44 -29.87 6.97 -10.80
C LEU A 44 -28.62 6.87 -9.92
N ILE A 45 -27.54 7.50 -10.37
CA ILE A 45 -26.26 7.59 -9.66
C ILE A 45 -26.30 8.84 -8.79
N PHE A 46 -26.16 8.63 -7.49
CA PHE A 46 -25.99 9.71 -6.53
C PHE A 46 -24.57 10.24 -6.54
N GLN A 47 -24.41 11.56 -6.38
CA GLN A 47 -23.12 12.24 -6.17
C GLN A 47 -21.96 11.72 -7.06
N PRO A 48 -22.11 11.75 -8.41
CA PRO A 48 -21.13 11.15 -9.32
C PRO A 48 -19.74 11.81 -9.25
N SER A 49 -19.68 13.09 -8.87
CA SER A 49 -18.42 13.83 -8.67
C SER A 49 -17.58 13.23 -7.54
N THR A 50 -18.19 12.92 -6.39
CA THR A 50 -17.51 12.28 -5.26
C THR A 50 -17.09 10.85 -5.60
N CYS A 51 -17.94 10.10 -6.30
CA CYS A 51 -17.60 8.77 -6.81
C CYS A 51 -16.34 8.76 -7.68
N PHE A 52 -16.17 9.77 -8.55
CA PHE A 52 -14.96 9.92 -9.35
C PHE A 52 -13.70 10.11 -8.49
N VAL A 53 -13.77 10.88 -7.40
CA VAL A 53 -12.64 11.06 -6.48
C VAL A 53 -12.26 9.76 -5.78
N HIS A 54 -13.24 8.94 -5.36
CA HIS A 54 -12.96 7.62 -4.79
C HIS A 54 -12.21 6.71 -5.78
N ILE A 55 -12.57 6.73 -7.07
CA ILE A 55 -11.84 5.97 -8.11
C ILE A 55 -10.39 6.43 -8.21
N VAL A 56 -10.16 7.75 -8.25
CA VAL A 56 -8.80 8.32 -8.25
C VAL A 56 -8.05 7.93 -6.98
N ALA A 57 -8.70 7.98 -5.81
CA ALA A 57 -8.12 7.60 -4.53
C ALA A 57 -7.65 6.14 -4.52
N ILE A 58 -8.45 5.21 -5.07
CA ILE A 58 -8.07 3.81 -5.20
C ILE A 58 -6.85 3.65 -6.12
N ILE A 59 -6.85 4.29 -7.29
CA ILE A 59 -5.72 4.22 -8.24
C ILE A 59 -4.44 4.73 -7.58
N MET A 60 -4.50 5.89 -6.92
CA MET A 60 -3.36 6.47 -6.21
C MET A 60 -2.90 5.57 -5.06
N THR A 61 -3.83 4.94 -4.33
CA THR A 61 -3.50 4.00 -3.25
C THR A 61 -2.80 2.76 -3.78
N ILE A 62 -3.23 2.21 -4.92
CA ILE A 62 -2.56 1.08 -5.57
C ILE A 62 -1.12 1.46 -5.95
N ILE A 63 -0.92 2.64 -6.56
CA ILE A 63 0.41 3.13 -6.91
C ILE A 63 1.30 3.24 -5.66
N MET A 64 0.80 3.81 -4.56
CA MET A 64 1.55 3.90 -3.30
C MET A 64 1.91 2.53 -2.75
N ILE A 65 0.97 1.57 -2.74
CA ILE A 65 1.24 0.19 -2.29
C ILE A 65 2.36 -0.46 -3.11
N LEU A 66 2.38 -0.26 -4.44
CA LEU A 66 3.43 -0.80 -5.30
C LEU A 66 4.81 -0.21 -4.96
N HIS A 67 4.90 1.09 -4.70
CA HIS A 67 6.14 1.75 -4.28
C HIS A 67 6.62 1.32 -2.89
N ILE A 68 5.69 1.13 -1.94
CA ILE A 68 6.07 0.63 -0.61
C ILE A 68 6.65 -0.79 -0.72
N ARG A 69 6.04 -1.62 -1.58
CA ARG A 69 6.48 -3.01 -1.78
C ARG A 69 7.80 -3.15 -2.55
N SER A 70 8.23 -2.13 -3.29
CA SER A 70 9.52 -2.17 -3.98
C SER A 70 10.72 -1.94 -3.05
N LYS A 71 10.50 -1.39 -1.84
CA LYS A 71 11.55 -1.27 -0.81
C LYS A 71 11.72 -2.58 -0.04
N TYR A 72 12.95 -3.09 0.08
CA TYR A 72 13.22 -4.40 0.70
C TYR A 72 13.55 -4.35 2.20
N THR A 73 14.18 -3.27 2.67
CA THR A 73 14.70 -3.12 4.04
C THR A 73 14.04 -2.00 4.86
N ALA A 74 13.02 -1.34 4.30
CA ALA A 74 12.34 -0.22 4.95
C ALA A 74 11.61 -0.57 6.24
N VAL A 75 11.86 0.28 7.25
CA VAL A 75 11.28 0.20 8.58
C VAL A 75 9.75 0.34 8.52
N GLY A 76 9.03 -0.55 9.20
CA GLY A 76 7.57 -0.51 9.31
C GLY A 76 6.82 -0.73 7.99
N ARG A 77 7.50 -1.21 6.94
CA ARG A 77 6.92 -1.40 5.60
C ARG A 77 5.67 -2.29 5.60
N LYS A 78 5.68 -3.41 6.33
CA LYS A 78 4.56 -4.37 6.32
C LYS A 78 3.37 -3.83 7.13
N GLU A 79 3.66 -3.05 8.16
CA GLU A 79 2.71 -2.39 9.04
C GLU A 79 1.96 -1.29 8.28
N ILE A 80 2.68 -0.38 7.59
CA ILE A 80 2.05 0.74 6.90
C ILE A 80 1.25 0.30 5.67
N VAL A 81 1.68 -0.76 4.97
CA VAL A 81 0.91 -1.36 3.87
C VAL A 81 -0.46 -1.84 4.35
N THR A 82 -0.58 -2.30 5.60
CA THR A 82 -1.87 -2.71 6.16
C THR A 82 -2.85 -1.54 6.23
N PHE A 83 -2.38 -0.33 6.56
CA PHE A 83 -3.19 0.89 6.52
C PHE A 83 -3.67 1.20 5.09
N PHE A 84 -2.79 1.16 4.09
CA PHE A 84 -3.18 1.43 2.70
C PHE A 84 -4.13 0.38 2.13
N TYR A 85 -4.03 -0.89 2.54
CA TYR A 85 -5.03 -1.90 2.17
C TYR A 85 -6.40 -1.61 2.79
N MET A 86 -6.46 -1.19 4.05
CA MET A 86 -7.71 -0.77 4.68
C MET A 86 -8.29 0.46 3.99
N TYR A 87 -7.46 1.45 3.68
CA TYR A 87 -7.88 2.65 2.97
C TYR A 87 -8.46 2.31 1.59
N ALA A 88 -7.78 1.47 0.79
CA ALA A 88 -8.29 1.02 -0.51
C ALA A 88 -9.65 0.30 -0.38
N PHE A 89 -9.84 -0.50 0.67
CA PHE A 89 -11.11 -1.19 0.90
C PHE A 89 -12.24 -0.24 1.38
N ILE A 90 -11.91 0.76 2.19
CA ILE A 90 -12.85 1.82 2.59
C ILE A 90 -13.31 2.61 1.37
N GLU A 91 -12.40 3.03 0.51
CA GLU A 91 -12.71 3.77 -0.73
C GLU A 91 -13.56 2.91 -1.70
N LEU A 92 -13.28 1.61 -1.79
CA LEU A 92 -14.09 0.68 -2.58
C LEU A 92 -15.54 0.60 -2.05
N LEU A 93 -15.72 0.50 -0.74
CA LEU A 93 -17.06 0.50 -0.14
C LEU A 93 -17.76 1.85 -0.26
N ALA A 94 -17.02 2.95 -0.15
CA ALA A 94 -17.55 4.31 -0.33
C ALA A 94 -18.15 4.50 -1.72
N ILE A 95 -17.52 3.97 -2.78
CA ILE A 95 -18.11 3.97 -4.13
C ILE A 95 -19.51 3.36 -4.11
N PHE A 96 -19.72 2.20 -3.50
CA PHE A 96 -21.03 1.56 -3.48
C PHE A 96 -22.08 2.28 -2.63
N LEU A 97 -21.64 2.91 -1.54
CA LEU A 97 -22.51 3.54 -0.54
C LEU A 97 -22.88 4.98 -0.89
N ASP A 98 -21.92 5.80 -1.34
CA ASP A 98 -22.13 7.21 -1.67
C ASP A 98 -22.75 7.39 -3.07
N SER A 99 -22.45 6.50 -4.01
CA SER A 99 -23.04 6.58 -5.36
C SER A 99 -24.48 6.04 -5.44
N GLY A 100 -24.98 5.45 -4.36
CA GLY A 100 -26.31 4.83 -4.31
C GLY A 100 -26.47 3.59 -5.21
N ILE A 101 -25.36 2.98 -5.68
CA ILE A 101 -25.39 1.67 -6.35
C ILE A 101 -26.07 0.63 -5.47
N ILE A 102 -25.81 0.69 -4.15
CA ILE A 102 -26.63 0.01 -3.15
C ILE A 102 -27.67 1.03 -2.66
N PRO A 103 -28.96 0.89 -3.02
CA PRO A 103 -29.99 1.82 -2.56
C PRO A 103 -30.14 1.74 -1.04
N THR A 104 -30.36 2.90 -0.40
CA THR A 104 -30.59 3.01 1.06
C THR A 104 -31.82 2.24 1.53
N SER A 105 -32.80 1.99 0.65
CA SER A 105 -33.98 1.18 0.91
C SER A 105 -33.69 -0.32 1.01
N ASN A 106 -32.54 -0.78 0.52
CA ASN A 106 -32.16 -2.18 0.58
C ASN A 106 -31.58 -2.52 1.96
N VAL A 107 -32.03 -3.62 2.54
CA VAL A 107 -31.52 -4.16 3.82
C VAL A 107 -30.01 -4.39 3.81
N VAL A 108 -29.42 -4.64 2.63
CA VAL A 108 -27.96 -4.80 2.46
C VAL A 108 -27.19 -3.52 2.81
N TYR A 109 -27.78 -2.34 2.59
CA TYR A 109 -27.14 -1.04 2.87
C TYR A 109 -26.73 -0.94 4.34
N THR A 110 -27.60 -1.34 5.28
CA THR A 110 -27.32 -1.31 6.72
C THR A 110 -26.07 -2.10 7.10
N TRP A 111 -25.86 -3.27 6.48
CA TRP A 111 -24.70 -4.12 6.77
C TRP A 111 -23.42 -3.54 6.19
N PHE A 112 -23.46 -3.03 4.96
CA PHE A 112 -22.31 -2.43 4.31
C PHE A 112 -21.90 -1.12 5.00
N ALA A 113 -22.86 -0.28 5.41
CA ALA A 113 -22.61 0.92 6.20
C ALA A 113 -21.96 0.61 7.56
N ALA A 114 -22.35 -0.49 8.20
CA ALA A 114 -21.72 -0.93 9.44
C ALA A 114 -20.29 -1.46 9.23
N ILE A 115 -20.05 -2.23 8.17
CA ILE A 115 -18.70 -2.69 7.79
C ILE A 115 -17.81 -1.47 7.50
N TYR A 116 -18.30 -0.53 6.71
CA TYR A 116 -17.62 0.73 6.41
C TYR A 116 -17.24 1.48 7.70
N THR A 117 -18.19 1.67 8.61
CA THR A 117 -17.95 2.35 9.89
C THR A 117 -16.89 1.64 10.74
N GLY A 118 -16.95 0.31 10.83
CA GLY A 118 -15.94 -0.49 11.52
C GLY A 118 -14.55 -0.37 10.89
N LEU A 119 -14.47 -0.36 9.56
CA LEU A 119 -13.20 -0.22 8.83
C LEU A 119 -12.60 1.16 9.03
N VAL A 120 -13.40 2.22 8.99
CA VAL A 120 -12.94 3.58 9.28
C VAL A 120 -12.32 3.62 10.68
N ALA A 121 -13.01 3.11 11.70
CA ALA A 121 -12.48 3.05 13.07
C ALA A 121 -11.17 2.25 13.17
N ALA A 122 -11.09 1.11 12.47
CA ALA A 122 -9.91 0.26 12.43
C ALA A 122 -8.74 0.90 11.66
N ALA A 123 -8.98 1.65 10.59
CA ALA A 123 -7.96 2.37 9.85
C ALA A 123 -7.30 3.46 10.70
N TYR A 124 -8.09 4.19 11.51
CA TYR A 124 -7.54 5.15 12.47
C TYR A 124 -6.79 4.49 13.64
N ALA A 125 -7.20 3.28 14.06
CA ALA A 125 -6.40 2.49 14.99
C ALA A 125 -5.08 2.03 14.35
N CYS A 126 -5.13 1.63 13.08
CA CYS A 126 -3.97 1.18 12.31
C CYS A 126 -2.92 2.28 12.19
N ILE A 127 -3.31 3.51 11.81
CA ILE A 127 -2.37 4.62 11.70
C ILE A 127 -1.80 5.02 13.07
N LEU A 128 -2.60 4.97 14.14
CA LEU A 128 -2.12 5.22 15.49
C LEU A 128 -1.03 4.22 15.90
N ILE A 129 -1.25 2.91 15.68
CA ILE A 129 -0.27 1.88 15.99
C ILE A 129 0.99 2.07 15.12
N ASN A 130 0.83 2.32 13.82
CA ASN A 130 1.94 2.63 12.92
C ASN A 130 2.75 3.85 13.41
N GLY A 131 2.09 4.86 13.98
CA GLY A 131 2.79 6.01 14.55
C GLY A 131 3.73 5.67 15.72
N PHE A 132 3.45 4.58 16.44
CA PHE A 132 4.33 4.08 17.51
C PHE A 132 5.46 3.17 17.01
N VAL A 133 5.34 2.58 15.81
CA VAL A 133 6.38 1.71 15.23
C VAL A 133 7.69 2.48 15.03
N GLY A 134 7.62 3.76 14.66
CA GLY A 134 8.80 4.60 14.49
C GLY A 134 9.63 4.83 15.76
N PHE A 135 9.06 4.61 16.96
CA PHE A 135 9.79 4.67 18.22
C PHE A 135 10.57 3.38 18.54
N GLN A 136 10.43 2.34 17.72
CA GLN A 136 11.13 1.06 17.87
C GLN A 136 10.95 0.39 19.25
N PHE A 137 9.81 0.62 19.91
CA PHE A 137 9.49 -0.08 21.18
C PHE A 137 9.35 -1.59 20.99
N ALA A 138 8.97 -2.02 19.78
CA ALA A 138 8.98 -3.40 19.34
C ALA A 138 9.71 -3.47 18.00
N GLU A 139 10.47 -4.55 17.78
CA GLU A 139 11.17 -4.80 16.52
C GLU A 139 10.16 -4.91 15.38
N ASP A 140 10.30 -4.04 14.38
CA ASP A 140 9.39 -3.92 13.25
C ASP A 140 9.56 -5.10 12.29
N GLY A 141 8.50 -5.45 11.55
CA GLY A 141 8.51 -6.59 10.65
C GLY A 141 8.51 -7.97 11.33
N THR A 142 8.65 -8.05 12.65
CA THR A 142 8.50 -9.30 13.41
C THR A 142 7.07 -9.85 13.29
N PRO A 143 6.87 -11.18 13.33
CA PRO A 143 5.54 -11.77 13.36
C PRO A 143 4.68 -11.24 14.52
N LEU A 144 5.31 -10.95 15.67
CA LEU A 144 4.64 -10.40 16.85
C LEU A 144 4.08 -9.00 16.55
N SER A 145 4.89 -8.08 16.02
CA SER A 145 4.45 -6.73 15.63
C SER A 145 3.26 -6.79 14.66
N LEU A 146 3.37 -7.63 13.62
CA LEU A 146 2.34 -7.73 12.58
C LEU A 146 1.03 -8.34 13.09
N TRP A 147 1.10 -9.40 13.88
CA TRP A 147 -0.10 -10.01 14.46
C TRP A 147 -0.73 -9.10 15.51
N PHE A 148 0.07 -8.38 16.30
CA PHE A 148 -0.43 -7.38 17.23
C PHE A 148 -1.22 -6.29 16.50
N LEU A 149 -0.66 -5.73 15.42
CA LEU A 149 -1.34 -4.72 14.60
C LEU A 149 -2.63 -5.28 14.01
N ARG A 150 -2.60 -6.46 13.39
CA ARG A 150 -3.76 -7.06 12.72
C ARG A 150 -4.88 -7.39 13.70
N ILE A 151 -4.55 -7.99 14.85
CA ILE A 151 -5.54 -8.35 15.88
C ILE A 151 -6.13 -7.07 16.49
N SER A 152 -5.31 -6.06 16.79
CA SER A 152 -5.79 -4.79 17.31
C SER A 152 -6.77 -4.11 16.35
N CYS A 153 -6.43 -4.05 15.06
CA CYS A 153 -7.34 -3.53 14.04
C CYS A 153 -8.61 -4.37 13.90
N LEU A 154 -8.52 -5.70 13.98
CA LEU A 154 -9.69 -6.60 13.92
C LEU A 154 -10.62 -6.40 15.12
N VAL A 155 -10.06 -6.21 16.32
CA VAL A 155 -10.84 -5.92 17.53
C VAL A 155 -11.55 -4.59 17.40
N VAL A 156 -10.86 -3.52 16.99
CA VAL A 156 -11.48 -2.20 16.80
C VAL A 156 -12.53 -2.24 15.69
N PHE A 157 -12.26 -2.95 14.60
CA PHE A 157 -13.23 -3.22 13.53
C PHE A 157 -14.49 -3.89 14.09
N GLY A 158 -14.33 -4.96 14.88
CA GLY A 158 -15.44 -5.70 15.48
C GLY A 158 -16.28 -4.85 16.43
N VAL A 159 -15.63 -4.04 17.27
CA VAL A 159 -16.30 -3.10 18.19
C VAL A 159 -17.07 -2.03 17.41
N GLY A 160 -16.44 -1.41 16.41
CA GLY A 160 -17.09 -0.39 15.57
C GLY A 160 -18.26 -0.96 14.76
N PHE A 161 -18.09 -2.14 14.17
CA PHE A 161 -19.13 -2.87 13.46
C PHE A 161 -20.32 -3.21 14.36
N PHE A 162 -20.05 -3.75 15.56
CA PHE A 162 -21.09 -4.09 16.53
C PHE A 162 -21.89 -2.86 16.96
N ILE A 163 -21.22 -1.75 17.28
CA ILE A 163 -21.87 -0.50 17.69
C ILE A 163 -22.72 0.07 16.55
N ALA A 164 -22.23 0.03 15.31
CA ALA A 164 -22.99 0.47 14.14
C ALA A 164 -24.26 -0.37 13.93
N ILE A 165 -24.13 -1.71 13.86
CA ILE A 165 -25.30 -2.60 13.71
C ILE A 165 -26.29 -2.47 14.87
N ALA A 166 -25.79 -2.43 16.11
CA ALA A 166 -26.65 -2.30 17.28
C ALA A 166 -27.42 -0.97 17.25
N THR A 167 -26.79 0.11 16.78
CA THR A 167 -27.44 1.41 16.62
C THR A 167 -28.48 1.40 15.51
N PHE A 168 -28.14 0.91 14.31
CA PHE A 168 -29.04 0.92 13.16
C PHE A 168 -30.26 0.02 13.34
N LYS A 169 -30.09 -1.15 13.98
CA LYS A 169 -31.18 -2.11 14.21
C LYS A 169 -31.83 -1.98 15.59
N GLN A 170 -31.43 -0.98 16.38
CA GLN A 170 -31.89 -0.74 17.74
C GLN A 170 -31.78 -1.97 18.68
N LEU A 171 -30.63 -2.65 18.65
CA LEU A 171 -30.36 -3.81 19.48
C LEU A 171 -29.61 -3.41 20.75
N ALA A 172 -29.70 -4.23 21.81
CA ALA A 172 -28.92 -4.09 23.05
C ALA A 172 -29.02 -2.70 23.74
N GLY A 173 -30.18 -2.03 23.62
CA GLY A 173 -30.42 -0.71 24.23
C GLY A 173 -29.86 0.48 23.44
N PHE A 174 -29.23 0.23 22.29
CA PHE A 174 -28.87 1.29 21.35
C PHE A 174 -30.09 1.76 20.56
N SER A 175 -30.09 3.03 20.17
CA SER A 175 -31.17 3.62 19.36
C SER A 175 -30.59 4.55 18.32
N TYR A 176 -31.14 4.50 17.10
CA TYR A 176 -30.82 5.44 16.03
C TYR A 176 -31.15 6.90 16.41
N ALA A 177 -32.06 7.14 17.37
CA ALA A 177 -32.48 8.49 17.78
C ALA A 177 -31.51 9.14 18.78
N LYS A 178 -30.75 8.34 19.54
CA LYS A 178 -29.70 8.80 20.47
C LYS A 178 -28.40 8.01 20.26
N PRO A 179 -27.74 8.15 19.10
CA PRO A 179 -26.62 7.30 18.69
C PRO A 179 -25.28 7.76 19.29
N ILE A 180 -25.18 7.90 20.61
CA ILE A 180 -23.99 8.47 21.29
C ILE A 180 -22.73 7.63 21.03
N ALA A 181 -22.83 6.30 21.15
CA ALA A 181 -21.67 5.43 20.96
C ALA A 181 -21.18 5.43 19.50
N LEU A 182 -22.10 5.47 18.54
CA LEU A 182 -21.76 5.61 17.12
C LEU A 182 -21.07 6.95 16.86
N TRP A 183 -21.54 8.03 17.49
CA TRP A 183 -20.91 9.34 17.41
C TRP A 183 -19.46 9.33 17.93
N ILE A 184 -19.22 8.66 19.06
CA ILE A 184 -17.86 8.52 19.62
C ILE A 184 -16.95 7.77 18.64
N ILE A 185 -17.40 6.65 18.09
CA ILE A 185 -16.56 5.83 17.19
C ILE A 185 -16.35 6.48 15.82
N TYR A 186 -17.37 7.13 15.27
CA TYR A 186 -17.32 7.65 13.91
C TYR A 186 -16.68 9.05 13.83
N ILE A 187 -16.83 9.87 14.87
CA ILE A 187 -16.33 11.25 14.87
C ILE A 187 -15.14 11.41 15.84
N LEU A 188 -15.35 11.13 17.12
CA LEU A 188 -14.37 11.46 18.16
C LEU A 188 -13.10 10.59 18.08
N TRP A 189 -13.26 9.28 17.87
CA TRP A 189 -12.15 8.33 17.78
C TRP A 189 -11.16 8.68 16.65
N PRO A 190 -11.60 8.90 15.39
CA PRO A 190 -10.72 9.37 14.32
C PRO A 190 -9.92 10.63 14.66
N ILE A 191 -10.58 11.64 15.26
CA ILE A 191 -9.93 12.91 15.62
C ILE A 191 -8.85 12.68 16.67
N ILE A 192 -9.14 11.88 17.70
CA ILE A 192 -8.16 11.55 18.74
C ILE A 192 -6.98 10.78 18.14
N CYS A 193 -7.25 9.76 17.33
CA CYS A 193 -6.20 8.97 16.69
C CYS A 193 -5.30 9.81 15.79
N ALA A 194 -5.89 10.67 14.95
CA ALA A 194 -5.15 11.59 14.09
C ALA A 194 -4.30 12.57 14.90
N ALA A 195 -4.85 13.17 15.96
CA ALA A 195 -4.11 14.09 16.82
C ALA A 195 -2.93 13.41 17.52
N VAL A 196 -3.14 12.23 18.10
CA VAL A 196 -2.09 11.44 18.75
C VAL A 196 -1.01 11.04 17.73
N TYR A 197 -1.40 10.62 16.52
CA TYR A 197 -0.47 10.31 15.45
C TYR A 197 0.38 11.52 15.05
N VAL A 198 -0.23 12.68 14.79
CA VAL A 198 0.51 13.90 14.40
C VAL A 198 1.49 14.32 15.50
N VAL A 199 1.05 14.33 16.77
CA VAL A 199 1.92 14.69 17.89
C VAL A 199 3.07 13.68 18.04
N SER A 200 2.79 12.38 17.93
CA SER A 200 3.83 11.37 18.05
C SER A 200 4.86 11.45 16.92
N GLN A 201 4.42 11.70 15.68
CA GLN A 201 5.33 11.87 14.54
C GLN A 201 6.19 13.13 14.68
N LEU A 202 5.62 14.24 15.15
CA LEU A 202 6.41 15.45 15.43
C LEU A 202 7.47 15.18 16.50
N VAL A 203 7.11 14.51 17.59
CA VAL A 203 8.07 14.16 18.66
C VAL A 203 9.21 13.29 18.11
N LEU A 204 8.88 12.28 17.30
CA LEU A 204 9.87 11.41 16.68
C LEU A 204 10.84 12.21 15.80
N VAL A 205 10.33 13.07 14.91
CA VAL A 205 11.19 13.85 14.02
C VAL A 205 12.04 14.85 14.79
N PHE A 206 11.51 15.49 15.84
CA PHE A 206 12.26 16.46 16.64
C PHE A 206 13.35 15.82 17.51
N ARG A 207 13.13 14.60 18.01
CA ARG A 207 14.02 13.94 18.99
C ARG A 207 14.99 12.95 18.37
N THR A 208 14.61 12.30 17.27
CA THR A 208 15.34 11.15 16.73
C THR A 208 15.98 11.42 15.38
N LEU A 209 15.37 12.25 14.52
CA LEU A 209 15.87 12.49 13.15
C LEU A 209 16.69 13.78 13.04
N ASP A 210 17.79 13.68 12.30
CA ASP A 210 18.62 14.82 11.92
C ASP A 210 18.02 15.61 10.75
N ASP A 211 17.40 14.91 9.78
CA ASP A 211 16.69 15.57 8.68
C ASP A 211 15.31 16.07 9.12
N ARG A 212 15.06 17.36 8.89
CA ARG A 212 13.82 18.06 9.26
C ARG A 212 12.87 18.24 8.07
N TRP A 213 13.25 17.80 6.87
CA TRP A 213 12.37 17.78 5.71
C TRP A 213 11.01 17.07 5.96
N PRO A 214 10.94 15.93 6.68
CA PRO A 214 9.68 15.23 6.95
C PRO A 214 8.66 16.04 7.77
N ILE A 215 9.09 17.11 8.46
CA ILE A 215 8.17 18.01 9.19
C ILE A 215 7.17 18.65 8.23
N GLY A 216 7.62 19.02 7.03
CA GLY A 216 6.76 19.59 6.00
C GLY A 216 5.61 18.64 5.65
N ASP A 217 5.92 17.36 5.43
CA ASP A 217 4.92 16.34 5.08
C ASP A 217 3.88 16.15 6.22
N ILE A 218 4.33 16.14 7.48
CA ILE A 218 3.41 16.05 8.63
C ILE A 218 2.49 17.27 8.70
N VAL A 219 3.03 18.48 8.56
CA VAL A 219 2.26 19.72 8.65
C VAL A 219 1.28 19.84 7.50
N PHE A 220 1.68 19.54 6.26
CA PHE A 220 0.77 19.54 5.12
C PHE A 220 -0.29 18.45 5.24
N GLY A 221 0.06 17.25 5.72
CA GLY A 221 -0.91 16.19 5.99
C GLY A 221 -1.96 16.62 7.01
N ALA A 222 -1.53 17.15 8.15
CA ALA A 222 -2.43 17.65 9.19
C ALA A 222 -3.30 18.83 8.70
N ALA A 223 -2.74 19.73 7.88
CA ALA A 223 -3.48 20.83 7.28
C ALA A 223 -4.56 20.35 6.30
N PHE A 224 -4.25 19.37 5.44
CA PHE A 224 -5.26 18.79 4.54
C PHE A 224 -6.33 18.03 5.30
N PHE A 225 -5.98 17.28 6.35
CA PHE A 225 -6.95 16.63 7.22
C PHE A 225 -7.88 17.65 7.89
N ALA A 226 -7.32 18.70 8.49
CA ALA A 226 -8.11 19.77 9.12
C ALA A 226 -9.01 20.49 8.10
N ALA A 227 -8.48 20.79 6.92
CA ALA A 227 -9.25 21.37 5.82
C ALA A 227 -10.41 20.46 5.41
N ALA A 228 -10.22 19.14 5.33
CA ALA A 228 -11.29 18.19 5.04
C ALA A 228 -12.44 18.31 6.06
N GLN A 229 -12.12 18.31 7.36
CA GLN A 229 -13.14 18.44 8.42
C GLN A 229 -13.88 19.78 8.36
N VAL A 230 -13.15 20.88 8.14
CA VAL A 230 -13.71 22.24 8.07
C VAL A 230 -14.61 22.41 6.85
N LEU A 231 -14.18 21.91 5.69
CA LEU A 231 -14.98 21.98 4.46
C LEU A 231 -16.26 21.15 4.57
N LEU A 232 -16.18 19.98 5.20
CA LEU A 232 -17.34 19.11 5.38
C LEU A 232 -18.34 19.65 6.41
N PHE A 233 -17.90 19.95 7.64
CA PHE A 233 -18.81 20.31 8.73
C PHE A 233 -19.13 21.81 8.80
N GLY A 234 -18.27 22.66 8.25
CA GLY A 234 -18.43 24.12 8.31
C GLY A 234 -19.01 24.72 7.03
N PHE A 235 -18.50 24.32 5.86
CA PHE A 235 -18.75 25.00 4.59
C PHE A 235 -19.55 24.20 3.56
N SER A 236 -19.94 22.94 3.84
CA SER A 236 -20.59 22.05 2.86
C SER A 236 -21.81 22.70 2.17
N ILE A 237 -22.74 23.25 2.95
CA ILE A 237 -23.95 23.92 2.42
C ILE A 237 -23.59 25.17 1.61
N THR A 238 -22.62 25.97 2.08
CA THR A 238 -22.16 27.19 1.39
C THR A 238 -21.55 26.86 0.03
N ILE A 239 -20.71 25.82 -0.03
CA ILE A 239 -20.07 25.35 -1.26
C ILE A 239 -21.12 24.81 -2.24
N CYS A 240 -22.02 23.96 -1.74
CA CYS A 240 -23.06 23.35 -2.55
C CYS A 240 -23.98 24.40 -3.22
N ASN A 241 -24.38 25.45 -2.47
CA ASN A 241 -25.15 26.56 -3.02
C ASN A 241 -24.33 27.44 -3.98
N ALA A 242 -23.05 27.73 -3.66
CA ALA A 242 -22.19 28.56 -4.50
C ALA A 242 -21.93 27.94 -5.89
N ILE A 243 -21.83 26.62 -5.96
CA ILE A 243 -21.56 25.86 -7.19
C ILE A 243 -22.85 25.24 -7.74
N LYS A 244 -24.04 25.79 -7.42
CA LYS A 244 -25.35 25.40 -7.98
C LYS A 244 -25.60 23.87 -7.99
N HIS A 245 -25.26 23.18 -6.91
CA HIS A 245 -25.40 21.72 -6.77
C HIS A 245 -24.60 20.87 -7.76
N TYR A 246 -23.52 21.39 -8.38
CA TYR A 246 -22.61 20.56 -9.18
C TYR A 246 -21.59 19.81 -8.32
N LEU A 247 -21.17 20.41 -7.21
CA LEU A 247 -20.25 19.85 -6.23
C LEU A 247 -20.81 20.10 -4.83
N ASP A 248 -20.46 19.23 -3.88
CA ASP A 248 -20.83 19.35 -2.48
C ASP A 248 -19.60 19.28 -1.55
N GLY A 249 -19.83 19.40 -0.24
CA GLY A 249 -18.75 19.32 0.74
C GLY A 249 -18.06 17.95 0.79
N LEU A 250 -18.75 16.87 0.39
CA LEU A 250 -18.20 15.52 0.39
C LEU A 250 -17.14 15.34 -0.69
N PHE A 251 -17.34 15.91 -1.88
CA PHE A 251 -16.31 15.93 -2.92
C PHE A 251 -14.99 16.52 -2.41
N PHE A 252 -15.04 17.69 -1.77
CA PHE A 252 -13.84 18.35 -1.25
C PHE A 252 -13.26 17.62 -0.04
N PHE A 253 -14.12 17.05 0.81
CA PHE A 253 -13.69 16.20 1.92
C PHE A 253 -12.86 15.01 1.41
N THR A 254 -13.40 14.23 0.47
CA THR A 254 -12.71 13.05 -0.08
C THR A 254 -11.40 13.43 -0.77
N LEU A 255 -11.38 14.56 -1.50
CA LEU A 255 -10.15 15.07 -2.13
C LEU A 255 -9.09 15.44 -1.08
N CYS A 256 -9.46 16.23 -0.06
CA CYS A 256 -8.54 16.62 0.99
C CYS A 256 -8.08 15.42 1.84
N MET A 257 -8.95 14.43 2.07
CA MET A 257 -8.58 13.18 2.73
C MET A 257 -7.57 12.39 1.90
N LEU A 258 -7.75 12.27 0.58
CA LEU A 258 -6.78 11.65 -0.31
C LEU A 258 -5.42 12.37 -0.23
N LEU A 259 -5.40 13.70 -0.29
CA LEU A 259 -4.17 14.49 -0.17
C LEU A 259 -3.49 14.26 1.19
N SER A 260 -4.26 14.18 2.28
CA SER A 260 -3.73 13.85 3.60
C SER A 260 -3.09 12.46 3.63
N VAL A 261 -3.73 11.45 3.03
CA VAL A 261 -3.19 10.08 2.93
C VAL A 261 -1.93 10.05 2.07
N MET A 262 -1.87 10.84 0.99
CA MET A 262 -0.65 11.00 0.19
C MET A 262 0.49 11.63 0.99
N MET A 263 0.22 12.58 1.89
CA MET A 263 1.25 13.14 2.77
C MET A 263 1.73 12.13 3.80
N ILE A 264 0.85 11.25 4.31
CA ILE A 264 1.27 10.12 5.18
C ILE A 264 2.22 9.19 4.43
N TYR A 265 1.92 8.87 3.16
CA TYR A 265 2.83 8.10 2.31
C TYR A 265 4.17 8.82 2.11
N LYS A 266 4.16 10.11 1.74
CA LYS A 266 5.38 10.89 1.53
C LYS A 266 6.23 10.99 2.78
N TYR A 267 5.60 11.19 3.93
CA TYR A 267 6.28 11.17 5.22
C TYR A 267 6.99 9.83 5.45
N TRP A 268 6.27 8.71 5.29
CA TRP A 268 6.86 7.36 5.43
C TRP A 268 8.01 7.12 4.43
N ASP A 269 7.85 7.57 3.18
CA ASP A 269 8.88 7.45 2.15
C ASP A 269 10.11 8.30 2.48
N SER A 270 9.92 9.49 3.06
CA SER A 270 11.00 10.41 3.41
C SER A 270 11.86 9.93 4.57
N ILE A 271 11.30 9.17 5.52
CA ILE A 271 12.04 8.59 6.66
C ILE A 271 12.66 7.22 6.35
N THR A 272 12.48 6.69 5.13
CA THR A 272 13.01 5.39 4.68
C THR A 272 13.84 5.54 3.39
N ARG A 273 14.58 6.64 3.26
CA ARG A 273 15.33 6.96 2.04
C ARG A 273 16.66 6.19 1.94
N GLU A 274 17.31 5.93 3.07
CA GLU A 274 18.59 5.21 3.17
C GLU A 274 18.55 3.75 2.69
N ASP A 275 17.37 3.15 2.49
CA ASP A 275 17.29 1.77 1.97
C ASP A 275 17.60 1.65 0.47
N LEU A 276 17.54 2.76 -0.28
CA LEU A 276 17.77 2.75 -1.72
C LEU A 276 19.25 2.94 -2.11
N GLU A 277 20.08 3.52 -1.23
CA GLU A 277 21.51 3.72 -1.48
C GLU A 277 22.31 2.41 -1.40
N PHE A 278 21.84 1.42 -0.63
CA PHE A 278 22.43 0.08 -0.61
C PHE A 278 22.00 -0.80 -1.78
N SER A 279 21.06 -0.34 -2.61
CA SER A 279 20.57 -1.07 -3.78
C SER A 279 21.14 -0.59 -5.12
N VAL A 280 22.09 0.35 -5.10
CA VAL A 280 22.85 0.80 -6.29
C VAL A 280 24.30 0.34 -6.18
N GLY A 281 24.67 -0.78 -6.82
CA GLY A 281 26.07 -1.18 -6.88
C GLY A 281 26.46 -2.60 -7.30
N SER A 282 25.59 -3.44 -7.85
CA SER A 282 26.09 -4.67 -8.52
C SER A 282 26.69 -4.41 -9.91
N LYS A 283 27.00 -3.14 -10.24
CA LYS A 283 28.09 -2.84 -11.18
C LYS A 283 29.38 -2.90 -10.39
N ALA A 284 30.03 -4.06 -10.50
CA ALA A 284 31.35 -4.34 -9.94
C ALA A 284 32.30 -3.14 -10.08
N ALA A 285 32.98 -2.87 -8.97
CA ALA A 285 34.19 -2.08 -8.79
C ALA A 285 34.81 -1.47 -10.07
N VAL A 286 34.62 -0.16 -10.26
CA VAL A 286 35.58 0.66 -11.01
C VAL A 286 36.74 1.01 -10.08
N TRP A 287 37.41 -0.02 -9.60
CA TRP A 287 38.77 0.06 -9.05
C TRP A 287 39.56 -1.07 -9.70
N GLU A 288 39.66 -1.05 -11.02
CA GLU A 288 40.79 -1.69 -11.66
C GLU A 288 42.05 -0.97 -11.15
N VAL A 289 42.67 -1.53 -10.12
CA VAL A 289 44.08 -1.25 -9.85
C VAL A 289 44.84 -1.84 -11.04
N LYS A 290 45.10 -1.00 -12.05
CA LYS A 290 46.10 -1.30 -13.07
C LYS A 290 47.45 -1.19 -12.40
N ASP A 291 47.84 -2.23 -11.68
CA ASP A 291 49.19 -2.34 -11.12
C ASP A 291 50.16 -2.64 -12.28
N PRO A 292 50.99 -1.69 -12.73
CA PRO A 292 51.84 -1.89 -13.91
C PRO A 292 52.94 -2.94 -13.68
N LEU A 293 53.13 -3.39 -12.44
CA LEU A 293 54.19 -4.33 -12.05
C LEU A 293 53.81 -5.81 -12.21
N LEU A 294 52.53 -6.13 -12.46
CA LEU A 294 52.10 -7.49 -12.84
C LEU A 294 52.04 -7.69 -14.36
N ALA A 295 52.29 -6.65 -15.16
CA ALA A 295 52.48 -6.75 -16.61
C ALA A 295 53.91 -7.15 -17.00
N GLY A 296 54.63 -7.84 -16.09
CA GLY A 296 55.99 -8.31 -16.30
C GLY A 296 56.03 -9.72 -16.91
N GLY A 297 56.61 -9.83 -18.11
CA GLY A 297 57.28 -11.08 -18.53
C GLY A 297 56.70 -11.81 -19.74
N GLY A 298 56.41 -11.12 -20.84
CA GLY A 298 56.41 -11.76 -22.17
C GLY A 298 57.82 -11.70 -22.76
N PRO A 299 58.39 -12.78 -23.34
CA PRO A 299 59.76 -12.76 -23.83
C PRO A 299 59.89 -11.84 -25.05
N ASP A 300 60.75 -10.83 -24.93
CA ASP A 300 61.23 -9.98 -26.02
C ASP A 300 61.92 -10.84 -27.09
N TYR A 301 61.29 -11.00 -28.25
CA TYR A 301 61.98 -11.37 -29.48
C TYR A 301 62.33 -10.07 -30.21
N SER A 302 63.58 -9.65 -30.07
CA SER A 302 64.17 -8.53 -30.80
C SER A 302 64.35 -8.87 -32.28
N VAL A 303 63.71 -8.12 -33.17
CA VAL A 303 64.09 -8.04 -34.61
C VAL A 303 64.73 -6.67 -34.84
N PRO A 304 66.00 -6.57 -35.28
CA PRO A 304 66.64 -5.28 -35.50
C PRO A 304 66.52 -4.83 -36.96
N GLY A 305 65.94 -3.64 -37.18
CA GLY A 305 66.23 -2.84 -38.38
C GLY A 305 65.04 -2.08 -38.96
N GLY A 306 65.10 -0.75 -38.92
CA GLY A 306 64.35 0.12 -39.84
C GLY A 306 63.74 1.36 -39.21
N ASN A 307 64.45 2.50 -39.30
CA ASN A 307 63.86 3.83 -39.15
C ASN A 307 62.69 4.02 -40.13
N TYR A 308 61.54 4.54 -39.70
CA TYR A 308 60.79 5.62 -40.36
C TYR A 308 59.66 6.12 -39.44
N ALA A 309 59.42 7.42 -39.51
CA ALA A 309 58.32 8.14 -38.86
C ALA A 309 56.94 7.68 -39.37
N GLY A 310 55.92 7.78 -38.51
CA GLY A 310 54.55 7.96 -38.98
C GLY A 310 53.45 7.28 -38.18
N THR A 311 52.42 8.09 -37.93
CA THR A 311 50.99 7.73 -37.87
C THR A 311 50.45 6.99 -36.65
N ALA A 312 49.67 7.77 -35.90
CA ALA A 312 48.54 7.31 -35.11
C ALA A 312 47.63 6.40 -35.95
N HIS A 313 47.29 5.24 -35.39
CA HIS A 313 46.18 4.42 -35.84
C HIS A 313 45.32 4.08 -34.62
N TYR A 314 44.22 4.82 -34.47
CA TYR A 314 43.05 4.36 -33.73
C TYR A 314 42.48 3.18 -34.52
N ASN A 315 42.58 1.97 -33.97
CA ASN A 315 41.76 0.85 -34.43
C ASN A 315 40.64 0.62 -33.41
N TYR A 316 39.45 1.07 -33.80
CA TYR A 316 38.17 0.63 -33.27
C TYR A 316 37.72 -0.52 -34.18
N SER A 317 37.71 -1.74 -33.65
CA SER A 317 37.00 -2.90 -34.21
C SER A 317 36.99 -3.96 -33.11
N GLU A 318 35.83 -4.22 -32.50
CA GLU A 318 35.11 -5.51 -32.64
C GLU A 318 35.74 -6.59 -31.73
N GLU A 319 35.11 -7.13 -30.69
CA GLU A 319 33.79 -7.78 -30.63
C GLU A 319 33.34 -7.97 -29.17
N ASP A 320 32.07 -7.66 -28.92
CA ASP A 320 31.30 -8.25 -27.81
C ASP A 320 31.18 -9.76 -28.02
N THR A 321 32.02 -10.56 -27.37
CA THR A 321 31.74 -12.01 -27.22
C THR A 321 32.27 -12.58 -25.91
N ALA A 322 31.68 -12.20 -24.78
CA ALA A 322 31.72 -12.99 -23.54
C ALA A 322 30.65 -12.56 -22.54
N SER A 323 29.41 -13.04 -22.74
CA SER A 323 28.45 -13.13 -21.65
C SER A 323 28.94 -14.20 -20.66
N ASN A 324 29.44 -13.75 -19.50
CA ASN A 324 29.86 -14.64 -18.41
C ASN A 324 28.63 -15.24 -17.72
N PHE A 325 27.96 -16.16 -18.40
CA PHE A 325 26.85 -16.95 -17.89
C PHE A 325 27.31 -18.41 -17.77
N ASN A 326 28.35 -18.66 -16.97
CA ASN A 326 28.65 -19.96 -16.36
C ASN A 326 29.91 -19.86 -15.47
N GLY A 327 29.75 -20.10 -14.17
CA GLY A 327 30.84 -20.60 -13.32
C GLY A 327 31.26 -19.70 -12.16
N GLY A 328 30.87 -20.10 -10.93
CA GLY A 328 31.58 -19.76 -9.70
C GLY A 328 30.93 -18.66 -8.85
N ALA A 329 30.38 -19.04 -7.70
CA ALA A 329 29.95 -18.09 -6.68
C ALA A 329 31.14 -17.29 -6.13
N PRO A 330 31.01 -15.98 -5.87
CA PRO A 330 32.08 -15.20 -5.25
C PRO A 330 32.27 -15.64 -3.80
N ALA A 331 33.52 -15.81 -3.39
CA ALA A 331 33.89 -16.10 -2.01
C ALA A 331 33.57 -14.90 -1.11
N SER A 332 32.86 -15.16 0.00
CA SER A 332 32.56 -14.18 1.04
C SER A 332 33.84 -13.74 1.77
N LEU A 333 34.00 -12.43 1.94
CA LEU A 333 35.11 -11.78 2.62
C LEU A 333 34.79 -11.51 4.10
N VAL A 334 34.16 -12.46 4.80
CA VAL A 334 34.05 -12.50 6.27
C VAL A 334 34.03 -13.97 6.69
N GLY A 335 34.94 -14.35 7.60
CA GLY A 335 35.26 -15.74 7.91
C GLY A 335 34.06 -16.62 8.29
N GLY A 336 33.94 -17.77 7.61
CA GLY A 336 32.97 -18.81 7.95
C GLY A 336 32.64 -19.75 6.78
N VAL A 337 33.50 -20.75 6.55
CA VAL A 337 33.25 -22.06 5.91
C VAL A 337 32.50 -22.10 4.56
N SER A 338 33.23 -22.30 3.47
CA SER A 338 32.70 -22.59 2.13
C SER A 338 32.10 -24.00 2.02
N GLY A 339 30.91 -24.10 1.42
CA GLY A 339 30.10 -25.32 1.23
C GLY A 339 30.65 -26.40 0.28
N GLY A 340 31.96 -26.64 0.29
CA GLY A 340 32.61 -27.72 -0.46
C GLY A 340 32.94 -28.97 0.37
N GLN A 341 32.68 -28.97 1.68
CA GLN A 341 33.03 -30.07 2.59
C GLN A 341 31.85 -30.95 3.02
N LEU A 342 30.65 -30.79 2.45
CA LEU A 342 29.46 -31.55 2.88
C LEU A 342 29.13 -32.79 2.02
N TYR A 343 29.90 -33.11 0.98
CA TYR A 343 29.69 -34.33 0.19
C TYR A 343 31.02 -35.00 -0.13
N GLY A 344 31.47 -35.87 0.78
CA GLY A 344 32.52 -36.84 0.54
C GLY A 344 32.10 -38.19 1.12
N SER A 345 31.45 -39.04 0.31
CA SER A 345 31.45 -40.50 0.51
C SER A 345 30.82 -41.22 -0.69
N GLY A 346 31.54 -42.20 -1.25
CA GLY A 346 31.06 -43.21 -2.21
C GLY A 346 31.16 -42.76 -3.67
N GLY A 347 32.05 -43.28 -4.52
CA GLY A 347 32.56 -44.64 -4.63
C GLY A 347 31.89 -45.31 -5.84
N GLY A 348 32.62 -45.45 -6.95
CA GLY A 348 32.17 -46.23 -8.12
C GLY A 348 32.63 -45.64 -9.46
N GLY A 349 33.79 -46.10 -9.95
CA GLY A 349 34.28 -45.76 -11.28
C GLY A 349 33.50 -46.47 -12.40
N VAL A 350 33.38 -45.80 -13.55
CA VAL A 350 32.91 -46.38 -14.82
C VAL A 350 33.83 -45.87 -15.94
N PRO A 351 34.40 -46.76 -16.79
CA PRO A 351 35.44 -46.41 -17.78
C PRO A 351 34.89 -45.77 -19.07
N PRO A 352 35.75 -45.16 -19.93
CA PRO A 352 35.33 -44.25 -20.98
C PRO A 352 34.71 -44.93 -22.22
N PHE A 353 33.83 -44.17 -22.86
CA PHE A 353 32.98 -44.47 -24.02
C PHE A 353 33.80 -44.65 -25.32
N ASN A 354 33.49 -45.69 -26.11
CA ASN A 354 34.07 -45.94 -27.44
C ASN A 354 32.96 -45.82 -28.51
N PRO A 355 33.11 -44.99 -29.56
CA PRO A 355 32.11 -44.84 -30.61
C PRO A 355 32.22 -45.97 -31.66
N TYR A 356 31.17 -46.15 -32.47
CA TYR A 356 30.99 -47.14 -33.55
C TYR A 356 30.34 -48.48 -33.14
N GLN A 357 29.00 -48.53 -33.21
CA GLN A 357 28.28 -49.61 -33.94
C GLN A 357 26.83 -49.20 -34.23
N GLN A 358 26.47 -49.28 -35.51
CA GLN A 358 25.13 -49.11 -36.08
C GLN A 358 24.34 -50.44 -35.97
N GLN A 359 23.01 -50.38 -35.78
CA GLN A 359 21.98 -51.10 -36.59
C GLN A 359 20.55 -50.94 -35.99
N GLN A 360 19.56 -50.87 -36.88
CA GLN A 360 18.13 -50.58 -36.71
C GLN A 360 17.29 -51.83 -36.25
N PRO A 361 15.95 -51.92 -36.44
CA PRO A 361 14.86 -51.36 -35.62
C PRO A 361 13.87 -52.46 -35.14
N GLN A 362 12.97 -52.20 -34.16
CA GLN A 362 11.76 -53.02 -34.03
C GLN A 362 10.59 -52.34 -33.28
N GLN A 363 9.42 -52.41 -33.94
CA GLN A 363 8.10 -51.90 -33.54
C GLN A 363 7.37 -52.83 -32.55
N ARG A 364 6.53 -52.24 -31.69
CA ARG A 364 5.25 -52.75 -31.11
C ARG A 364 4.77 -51.65 -30.13
N GLY A 365 3.61 -50.99 -30.21
CA GLY A 365 2.32 -51.30 -30.78
C GLY A 365 1.34 -51.72 -29.68
N ARG A 366 0.50 -50.78 -29.15
CA ARG A 366 -0.92 -50.94 -28.73
C ARG A 366 -1.42 -49.82 -27.79
N TYR A 367 -2.44 -49.08 -28.25
CA TYR A 367 -3.60 -48.58 -27.47
C TYR A 367 -4.59 -49.76 -27.19
N PRO A 368 -5.74 -49.69 -26.47
CA PRO A 368 -6.52 -48.57 -25.83
C PRO A 368 -7.07 -48.98 -24.41
N PRO A 369 -8.32 -48.73 -23.91
CA PRO A 369 -9.31 -47.63 -24.00
C PRO A 369 -9.96 -47.17 -22.64
N ASN A 370 -10.73 -46.08 -22.77
CA ASN A 370 -11.89 -45.51 -22.04
C ASN A 370 -12.84 -46.37 -21.15
N ALA A 371 -13.32 -45.72 -20.07
CA ALA A 371 -14.71 -45.39 -19.65
C ALA A 371 -15.85 -46.43 -19.40
N GLU A 372 -16.54 -46.19 -18.25
CA GLU A 372 -18.01 -46.26 -17.96
C GLU A 372 -18.72 -47.64 -17.85
N PRO A 373 -20.00 -47.78 -17.37
CA PRO A 373 -21.06 -46.77 -17.03
C PRO A 373 -21.94 -46.99 -15.75
N ARG A 374 -22.79 -45.96 -15.45
CA ARG A 374 -24.21 -45.87 -14.94
C ARG A 374 -24.79 -46.97 -14.01
N GLY A 375 -25.62 -46.76 -12.98
CA GLY A 375 -26.68 -45.76 -12.71
C GLY A 375 -27.98 -46.51 -12.36
N TYR A 376 -28.70 -46.08 -11.30
CA TYR A 376 -30.15 -46.21 -11.07
C TYR A 376 -30.57 -45.16 -10.04
#